data_AF-A0AAE6F8E4-F1
#
_entry.id   AF-A0AAE6F8E4-F1
#
_cell.length_a   1.000
_cell.length_b   1.000
_cell.length_c   1.000
_cell.angle_alpha   90.00
_cell.angle_beta   90.00
_cell.angle_gamma   90.00
#
_symmetry.space_group_name_H-M   'P 1'
#
loop_
_entity.id
_entity.type
_entity.pdbx_description
1 polymer ?
#
loop_
_entity_poly.entity_id
_entity_poly.type
_entity_poly.pdbx_seq_one_letter_code
_entity_poly.pdbx_strand_id
1 'polypeptide(L)'
;MYEVSNRKCFGGPYKVPITQFNRQTWWPPKWIECDCGEHAEHIFYRKNGNPYPTKRWHCDTCHREYQIMKYTTNFILLENDSRK
;
A
#
# COMPACT_ATOMS: atom_id res chain seq x y z
N MET A 1 -9.75 -6.84 -17.72
CA MET A 1 -8.78 -7.18 -16.68
C MET A 1 -9.44 -6.82 -15.36
N TYR A 2 -9.85 -7.79 -14.55
CA TYR A 2 -10.58 -7.50 -13.30
C TYR A 2 -9.66 -6.72 -12.36
N GLU A 3 -10.08 -5.50 -12.01
CA GLU A 3 -9.33 -4.65 -11.08
C GLU A 3 -9.40 -5.26 -9.68
N VAL A 4 -8.25 -5.73 -9.20
CA VAL A 4 -8.12 -6.35 -7.87
C VAL A 4 -8.27 -5.30 -6.77
N SER A 5 -8.00 -4.05 -7.07
CA SER A 5 -7.98 -2.90 -6.17
C SER A 5 -8.24 -1.64 -6.98
N ASN A 6 -8.67 -0.56 -6.31
CA ASN A 6 -8.74 0.79 -6.90
C ASN A 6 -7.37 1.42 -7.23
N ARG A 7 -6.25 0.72 -6.96
CA ARG A 7 -4.88 1.17 -7.28
C ARG A 7 -4.02 -0.01 -7.75
N LYS A 8 -3.01 0.25 -8.60
CA LYS A 8 -2.03 -0.78 -8.94
C LYS A 8 -1.22 -1.14 -7.69
N CYS A 9 -1.09 -2.45 -7.45
CA CYS A 9 -0.40 -3.01 -6.31
C CYS A 9 0.83 -3.78 -6.79
N PHE A 10 1.94 -3.69 -6.05
CA PHE A 10 3.19 -4.34 -6.40
C PHE A 10 3.81 -5.06 -5.20
N GLY A 11 4.30 -6.28 -5.43
CA GLY A 11 4.94 -7.15 -4.46
C GLY A 11 6.46 -7.13 -4.54
N GLY A 12 7.11 -7.39 -3.41
CA GLY A 12 8.55 -7.61 -3.33
C GLY A 12 9.42 -6.37 -3.63
N PRO A 13 10.76 -6.53 -3.61
CA PRO A 13 11.70 -5.46 -3.91
C PRO A 13 11.68 -5.03 -5.39
N TYR A 14 11.30 -5.94 -6.30
CA TYR A 14 11.29 -5.71 -7.75
C TYR A 14 9.96 -5.15 -8.29
N LYS A 15 9.05 -4.70 -7.41
CA LYS A 15 7.74 -4.14 -7.79
C LYS A 15 6.98 -5.05 -8.78
N VAL A 16 6.87 -6.34 -8.45
CA VAL A 16 6.14 -7.31 -9.27
C VAL A 16 4.64 -6.98 -9.24
N PRO A 17 3.96 -6.75 -10.37
CA PRO A 17 2.53 -6.43 -10.38
C PRO A 17 1.71 -7.55 -9.73
N ILE A 18 0.84 -7.15 -8.80
CA ILE A 18 -0.09 -8.07 -8.16
C ILE A 18 -1.35 -8.19 -9.02
N THR A 19 -1.65 -9.42 -9.40
CA THR A 19 -2.83 -9.81 -10.17
C THR A 19 -3.69 -10.77 -9.33
N GLN A 20 -4.88 -11.12 -9.83
CA GLN A 20 -5.74 -12.10 -9.16
C GLN A 20 -5.05 -13.45 -8.89
N PHE A 21 -4.10 -13.85 -9.75
CA PHE A 21 -3.45 -15.16 -9.68
C PHE A 21 -2.34 -15.25 -8.62
N ASN A 22 -1.64 -14.15 -8.37
CA ASN A 22 -0.51 -14.12 -7.44
C ASN A 22 -0.83 -13.36 -6.12
N ARG A 23 -2.07 -12.85 -5.98
CA ARG A 23 -2.52 -12.10 -4.81
C ARG A 23 -2.28 -12.83 -3.50
N GLN A 24 -2.60 -14.12 -3.42
CA GLN A 24 -2.47 -14.88 -2.17
C GLN A 24 -1.02 -14.94 -1.65
N THR A 25 -0.04 -14.85 -2.55
CA THR A 25 1.39 -14.89 -2.23
C THR A 25 1.95 -13.51 -1.88
N TRP A 26 1.50 -12.46 -2.60
CA TRP A 26 2.07 -11.12 -2.52
C TRP A 26 1.27 -10.15 -1.65
N TRP A 27 0.20 -10.61 -0.99
CA TRP A 27 -0.59 -9.78 -0.10
C TRP A 27 -0.10 -9.87 1.35
N PRO A 28 0.03 -8.75 2.09
CA PRO A 28 -0.21 -7.37 1.66
C PRO A 28 0.84 -6.85 0.68
N PRO A 29 0.47 -5.94 -0.25
CA PRO A 29 1.41 -5.38 -1.22
C PRO A 29 2.51 -4.59 -0.54
N LYS A 30 3.75 -4.72 -1.03
CA LYS A 30 4.85 -3.88 -0.56
C LYS A 30 4.72 -2.44 -1.07
N TRP A 31 4.21 -2.27 -2.28
CA TRP A 31 4.05 -0.95 -2.90
C TRP A 31 2.66 -0.79 -3.51
N ILE A 32 2.17 0.44 -3.54
CA ILE A 32 0.97 0.83 -4.28
C ILE A 32 1.23 2.07 -5.13
N GLU A 33 0.47 2.24 -6.21
CA GLU A 33 0.51 3.44 -7.05
C GLU A 33 -0.05 4.65 -6.31
N CYS A 34 0.76 5.70 -6.22
CA CYS A 34 0.39 6.98 -5.63
C CYS A 34 -0.17 7.92 -6.69
N ASP A 35 -1.02 8.86 -6.28
CA ASP A 35 -1.63 9.86 -7.17
C ASP A 35 -0.61 10.85 -7.78
N CYS A 36 0.63 10.88 -7.27
CA CYS A 36 1.72 11.66 -7.88
C CYS A 36 2.46 10.93 -9.01
N GLY A 37 2.09 9.67 -9.32
CA GLY A 37 2.76 8.83 -10.32
C GLY A 37 3.90 7.98 -9.74
N GLU A 38 4.35 8.28 -8.52
CA GLU A 38 5.32 7.46 -7.79
C GLU A 38 4.64 6.30 -7.02
N HIS A 39 5.41 5.63 -6.17
CA HIS A 39 4.95 4.50 -5.38
C HIS A 39 4.92 4.86 -3.89
N ALA A 40 3.87 4.41 -3.20
CA ALA A 40 3.82 4.45 -1.74
C ALA A 40 4.28 3.09 -1.18
N GLU A 41 5.20 3.12 -0.21
CA GLU A 41 5.72 1.92 0.47
C GLU A 41 4.84 1.52 1.65
N HIS A 42 4.70 0.22 1.86
CA HIS A 42 4.01 -0.35 3.01
C HIS A 42 4.76 -0.02 4.31
N ILE A 43 4.05 0.55 5.28
CA ILE A 43 4.60 0.86 6.58
C ILE A 43 4.61 -0.39 7.45
N PHE A 44 5.77 -0.74 7.99
CA PHE A 44 5.92 -1.80 8.99
C PHE A 44 6.29 -1.18 10.34
N TYR A 45 5.61 -1.58 11.40
CA TYR A 45 6.04 -1.22 12.76
C TYR A 45 6.92 -2.34 13.32
N ARG A 46 7.93 -1.96 14.13
CA ARG A 46 8.81 -2.94 14.77
C ARG A 46 8.34 -3.18 16.21
N LYS A 47 8.14 -4.45 16.57
CA LYS A 47 7.90 -4.86 17.96
C LYS A 47 8.88 -5.97 18.31
N ASN A 48 9.70 -5.75 19.33
CA ASN A 48 10.79 -6.65 19.74
C ASN A 48 11.73 -7.00 18.57
N GLY A 49 12.07 -6.03 17.72
CA GLY A 49 12.92 -6.22 16.54
C GLY A 49 12.22 -6.86 15.32
N ASN A 50 11.04 -7.45 15.49
CA ASN A 50 10.30 -8.08 14.39
C ASN A 50 9.42 -7.05 13.65
N PRO A 51 9.44 -7.03 12.30
CA PRO A 51 8.56 -6.19 11.52
C PRO A 51 7.15 -6.78 11.49
N TYR A 52 6.16 -5.96 11.79
CA TYR A 52 4.74 -6.31 11.70
C TYR A 52 4.07 -5.41 10.66
N PRO A 53 3.31 -5.99 9.71
CA PRO A 53 2.63 -5.23 8.67
C PRO A 53 1.56 -4.33 9.31
N THR A 54 1.57 -3.05 8.94
CA THR A 54 0.44 -2.16 9.26
C THR A 54 -0.63 -2.24 8.17
N LYS A 55 -1.62 -1.36 8.24
CA LYS A 55 -2.62 -1.16 7.20
C LYS A 55 -2.36 0.11 6.38
N ARG A 56 -1.15 0.69 6.46
CA ARG A 56 -0.84 2.00 5.90
C ARG A 56 0.32 1.96 4.91
N TRP A 57 0.23 2.79 3.89
CA TRP A 57 1.28 3.01 2.90
C TRP A 57 1.64 4.49 2.87
N HIS A 58 2.91 4.82 2.73
CA HIS A 58 3.41 6.20 2.68
C HIS A 58 4.18 6.44 1.39
N CYS A 59 3.92 7.55 0.71
CA CYS A 59 4.72 7.99 -0.44
C CYS A 59 5.73 9.04 -0.01
N ASP A 60 7.02 8.72 -0.09
CA ASP A 60 8.09 9.65 0.30
C ASP A 60 8.13 10.92 -0.59
N THR A 61 7.64 10.84 -1.83
CA THR A 61 7.70 11.96 -2.79
C THR A 61 6.66 13.04 -2.54
N CYS A 62 5.42 12.65 -2.23
CA CYS A 62 4.32 13.61 -2.02
C CYS A 62 3.74 13.59 -0.60
N HIS A 63 4.35 12.79 0.29
CA HIS A 63 3.98 12.62 1.69
C HIS A 63 2.52 12.21 1.93
N ARG A 64 1.86 11.67 0.91
CA ARG A 64 0.51 11.11 1.04
C ARG A 64 0.55 9.78 1.76
N GLU A 65 -0.39 9.58 2.65
CA GLU A 65 -0.63 8.29 3.29
C GLU A 65 -1.91 7.66 2.74
N TYR A 66 -1.86 6.34 2.58
CA TYR A 66 -2.99 5.55 2.17
C TYR A 66 -3.26 4.47 3.20
N GLN A 67 -4.54 4.15 3.42
CA GLN A 67 -4.94 3.06 4.30
C GLN A 67 -5.80 2.05 3.55
N ILE A 68 -5.53 0.76 3.76
CA ILE A 68 -6.41 -0.29 3.27
C ILE A 68 -7.68 -0.39 4.11
N MET A 69 -8.83 -0.41 3.46
CA MET A 69 -10.12 -0.65 4.10
C MET A 69 -10.21 -2.09 4.64
N LYS A 70 -10.89 -2.26 5.78
CA LYS A 70 -11.02 -3.57 6.44
C LYS A 70 -11.81 -4.53 5.55
N TYR A 71 -11.31 -5.75 5.37
CA TYR A 71 -11.91 -6.83 4.57
C TYR A 71 -12.07 -6.51 3.07
N THR A 72 -11.38 -5.50 2.57
CA THR A 72 -11.34 -5.20 1.14
C THR A 72 -9.90 -5.12 0.64
N THR A 73 -9.74 -4.84 -0.65
CA THR A 73 -8.48 -4.57 -1.33
C THR A 73 -8.38 -3.10 -1.75
N ASN A 74 -9.29 -2.25 -1.27
CA ASN A 74 -9.37 -0.84 -1.63
C ASN A 74 -8.59 0.04 -0.65
N PHE A 75 -7.94 1.05 -1.20
CA PHE A 75 -7.15 2.02 -0.47
C PHE A 75 -7.85 3.37 -0.43
N ILE A 76 -7.93 3.95 0.76
CA ILE A 76 -8.36 5.34 0.97
C ILE A 76 -7.14 6.22 1.16
N LEU A 77 -7.19 7.43 0.63
CA LEU A 77 -6.24 8.48 0.99
C LEU A 77 -6.57 8.93 2.42
N LEU A 78 -5.56 8.93 3.29
CA LEU A 78 -5.65 9.63 4.56
C LEU A 78 -5.38 11.10 4.27
N GLU A 79 -6.41 11.94 4.38
CA GLU A 79 -6.19 13.37 4.39
C GLU A 79 -5.31 13.69 5.59
N ASN A 80 -4.10 14.19 5.35
CA ASN A 80 -3.37 14.93 6.38
C ASN A 80 -4.22 16.17 6.63
N ASP A 81 -5.15 16.09 7.59
CA ASP A 81 -5.88 17.24 8.11
C ASP A 81 -4.85 18.19 8.70
N SER A 82 -4.25 18.99 7.83
CA SER A 82 -3.39 20.12 8.15
C SER A 82 -4.28 21.29 8.58
N ARG A 83 -5.32 21.02 9.37
CA ARG A 83 -6.02 22.05 10.12
C ARG A 83 -5.19 22.32 11.38
N LYS A 84 -4.33 23.31 11.20
CA LYS A 84 -3.86 24.26 12.21
C LYS A 84 -4.83 24.46 13.36
#